data_AF-F0W1R5-F1
#
_entry.id   AF-F0W1R5-F1
#
_cell.length_a   1.000
_cell.length_b   1.000
_cell.length_c   1.000
_cell.angle_alpha   90.00
_cell.angle_beta   90.00
_cell.angle_gamma   90.00
#
_symmetry.space_group_name_H-M   'P 1'
#
loop_
_entity.id
_entity.type
_entity.pdbx_description
1 polymer ?
#
loop_
_entity_poly.entity_id
_entity_poly.type
_entity_poly.pdbx_seq_one_letter_code
_entity_poly.pdbx_strand_id
1 'polypeptide(L)'
;MDASNQTLSSEDSDVQSDEDSDYYPSENESVNSETFEIEDESTFEFKVYPDTRKLTPISENTISSNSKVKVSNGKSSKVSFEMEDTRFWLSLPDKQQWIARYHAANQAWIKTYGCCIDSLAHPQITRKLQKERSVQFYYRLILLVIICCHTLQINKRYHWISSTSPVESIHTPNYGESNNIVPPSIDELAHRMAIICRESTLQLAKAENEASSRQKAIRLCNEAVEYQLRYGSRMLQSETLVLRGDLWSVLAEFDSSERDYREAIMVAKESIQWSVPHVLDLKIFANQILQLMLRKEYALLQDKCDYVLESSNVQEMREMARVWIQALRKKAPLKTALKKCRVWTLFHAKIKGHELT
;
A
#
# COMPACT_ATOMS: atom_id res chain seq x y z
N MET A 1 -32.86 65.20 -42.97
CA MET A 1 -31.94 65.17 -44.12
C MET A 1 -31.43 63.75 -44.20
N ASP A 2 -32.29 62.82 -44.66
CA ASP A 2 -32.53 62.52 -46.08
C ASP A 2 -31.26 61.97 -46.72
N ALA A 3 -31.22 60.85 -47.43
CA ALA A 3 -32.17 59.80 -47.77
C ALA A 3 -31.34 58.64 -48.39
N SER A 4 -31.92 57.43 -48.43
CA SER A 4 -31.99 56.51 -49.61
C SER A 4 -30.74 56.23 -50.47
N ASN A 5 -30.42 55.02 -50.97
CA ASN A 5 -31.24 53.85 -51.31
C ASN A 5 -30.34 52.67 -51.76
N GLN A 6 -30.82 51.43 -51.53
CA GLN A 6 -30.93 50.25 -52.43
C GLN A 6 -29.62 49.66 -53.05
N THR A 7 -29.43 48.35 -53.32
CA THR A 7 -30.36 47.27 -53.69
C THR A 7 -29.65 45.89 -53.59
N LEU A 8 -30.47 44.84 -53.38
CA LEU A 8 -30.32 43.39 -53.62
C LEU A 8 -29.14 42.85 -54.46
N SER A 9 -28.61 41.69 -54.04
CA SER A 9 -28.74 40.42 -54.80
C SER A 9 -28.50 39.18 -53.92
N SER A 10 -29.40 38.22 -54.08
CA SER A 10 -29.39 36.83 -53.62
C SER A 10 -28.27 35.99 -54.27
N GLU A 11 -27.77 34.96 -53.59
CA GLU A 11 -27.77 33.58 -54.12
C GLU A 11 -27.23 32.58 -53.09
N ASP A 12 -28.00 31.51 -52.93
CA ASP A 12 -27.66 30.27 -52.24
C ASP A 12 -26.45 29.60 -52.91
N SER A 13 -25.57 29.01 -52.10
CA SER A 13 -24.92 27.75 -52.47
C SER A 13 -24.41 27.03 -51.23
N ASP A 14 -25.13 25.96 -50.89
CA ASP A 14 -24.62 24.85 -50.11
C ASP A 14 -23.39 24.24 -50.79
N VAL A 15 -22.24 24.25 -50.13
CA VAL A 15 -21.16 23.29 -50.40
C VAL A 15 -20.58 22.84 -49.07
N GLN A 16 -20.93 21.60 -48.70
CA GLN A 16 -20.17 20.77 -47.77
C GLN A 16 -18.79 20.52 -48.39
N SER A 17 -17.73 20.88 -47.66
CA SER A 17 -16.41 20.29 -47.85
C SER A 17 -15.84 19.98 -46.47
N ASP A 18 -16.02 18.73 -46.07
CA ASP A 18 -15.19 18.07 -45.06
C ASP A 18 -13.76 18.06 -45.61
N GLU A 19 -12.89 18.90 -45.04
CA GLU A 19 -11.46 18.86 -45.32
C GLU A 19 -10.68 18.70 -44.02
N ASP A 20 -9.98 17.59 -43.98
CA ASP A 20 -9.11 17.05 -42.94
C ASP A 20 -8.22 18.13 -42.31
N SER A 21 -8.44 18.39 -41.01
CA SER A 21 -7.46 19.15 -40.22
C SER A 21 -6.37 18.20 -39.75
N ASP A 22 -5.23 18.24 -40.42
CA ASP A 22 -3.98 17.62 -39.99
C ASP A 22 -3.56 18.16 -38.62
N TYR A 23 -3.83 17.37 -37.58
CA TYR A 23 -3.30 17.62 -36.25
C TYR A 23 -1.82 17.21 -36.20
N TYR A 24 -0.93 18.20 -36.30
CA TYR A 24 0.48 18.07 -35.97
C TYR A 24 0.66 18.26 -34.45
N PRO A 25 1.12 17.26 -33.68
CA PRO A 25 1.59 17.50 -32.32
C PRO A 25 2.97 18.15 -32.40
N SER A 26 3.09 19.35 -31.85
CA SER A 26 4.36 20.05 -31.69
C SER A 26 5.30 19.25 -30.79
N GLU A 27 6.46 18.90 -31.34
CA GLU A 27 7.65 18.48 -30.59
C GLU A 27 8.12 19.65 -29.70
N ASN A 28 8.53 19.32 -28.47
CA ASN A 28 9.11 20.16 -27.42
C ASN A 28 8.15 20.62 -26.30
N GLU A 29 8.00 19.77 -25.29
CA GLU A 29 8.22 20.20 -23.90
C GLU A 29 8.60 19.00 -23.04
N SER A 30 9.91 18.84 -22.88
CA SER A 30 10.55 17.95 -21.94
C SER A 30 10.33 18.46 -20.51
N VAL A 31 9.46 17.80 -19.76
CA VAL A 31 9.50 17.86 -18.29
C VAL A 31 9.77 16.44 -17.79
N ASN A 32 11.04 16.19 -17.48
CA ASN A 32 11.46 15.06 -16.67
C ASN A 32 10.79 15.17 -15.30
N SER A 33 9.64 14.51 -15.13
CA SER A 33 9.18 14.10 -13.81
C SER A 33 9.75 12.70 -13.56
N GLU A 34 10.87 12.64 -12.84
CA GLU A 34 11.36 11.40 -12.24
C GLU A 34 10.24 10.77 -11.40
N THR A 35 9.68 9.70 -11.92
CA THR A 35 8.81 8.79 -11.18
C THR A 35 9.66 8.13 -10.11
N PHE A 36 9.54 8.60 -8.87
CA PHE A 36 10.04 7.87 -7.70
C PHE A 36 9.28 6.55 -7.61
N GLU A 37 9.88 5.48 -8.13
CA GLU A 37 9.48 4.11 -7.84
C GLU A 37 9.80 3.86 -6.36
N ILE A 38 8.77 3.96 -5.52
CA ILE A 38 8.84 3.50 -4.13
C ILE A 38 8.77 1.97 -4.18
N GLU A 39 9.94 1.35 -4.24
CA GLU A 39 10.11 -0.08 -4.05
C GLU A 39 9.68 -0.51 -2.62
N ASP A 40 9.10 -1.71 -2.56
CA ASP A 40 8.71 -2.50 -1.39
C ASP A 40 7.50 -2.04 -0.54
N GLU A 41 6.33 -2.37 -1.09
CA GLU A 41 5.05 -2.46 -0.39
C GLU A 41 4.97 -3.71 0.51
N SER A 42 5.72 -3.70 1.62
CA SER A 42 5.33 -4.55 2.77
C SER A 42 3.98 -4.06 3.27
N THR A 43 2.94 -4.83 2.96
CA THR A 43 1.55 -4.51 3.28
C THR A 43 1.35 -4.65 4.79
N PHE A 44 1.57 -3.56 5.52
CA PHE A 44 1.12 -3.44 6.91
C PHE A 44 -0.41 -3.33 6.93
N GLU A 45 -1.08 -4.45 7.15
CA GLU A 45 -2.52 -4.50 7.36
C GLU A 45 -2.83 -3.98 8.77
N PHE A 46 -3.15 -2.69 8.88
CA PHE A 46 -3.39 -2.05 10.17
C PHE A 46 -4.81 -2.34 10.68
N LYS A 47 -4.91 -3.24 11.66
CA LYS A 47 -6.09 -3.33 12.52
C LYS A 47 -5.98 -2.25 13.58
N VAL A 48 -6.73 -1.17 13.41
CA VAL A 48 -7.02 -0.24 14.51
C VAL A 48 -7.80 -1.07 15.52
N TYR A 49 -7.17 -1.48 16.62
CA TYR A 49 -7.89 -2.05 17.76
C TYR A 49 -8.28 -0.87 18.66
N PRO A 50 -9.49 -0.27 18.51
CA PRO A 50 -10.00 0.58 19.58
C PRO A 50 -10.03 -0.27 20.85
N ASP A 51 -9.53 0.27 21.97
CA ASP A 51 -9.58 -0.41 23.26
C ASP A 51 -11.05 -0.69 23.62
N THR A 52 -11.52 -1.91 23.36
CA THR A 52 -12.90 -2.35 23.54
C THR A 52 -13.23 -2.70 24.99
N ARG A 53 -12.53 -2.11 25.97
CA ARG A 53 -12.89 -2.18 27.39
C ARG A 53 -14.17 -1.39 27.66
N LYS A 54 -15.30 -1.94 27.19
CA LYS A 54 -16.72 -1.70 27.49
C LYS A 54 -17.49 -2.02 26.22
N LEU A 55 -17.94 -3.27 26.06
CA LEU A 55 -19.15 -3.68 25.33
C LEU A 55 -19.17 -5.22 25.34
N THR A 56 -19.95 -5.80 26.25
CA THR A 56 -20.33 -7.22 26.23
C THR A 56 -21.46 -7.44 25.22
N PRO A 57 -21.33 -8.33 24.23
CA PRO A 57 -22.46 -8.83 23.47
C PRO A 57 -22.87 -10.22 23.96
N ILE A 58 -24.17 -10.36 24.22
CA ILE A 58 -24.89 -11.61 24.42
C ILE A 58 -24.86 -12.39 23.09
N SER A 59 -24.41 -13.64 23.12
CA SER A 59 -24.30 -14.54 21.97
C SER A 59 -25.40 -15.60 22.02
N GLU A 60 -26.36 -15.51 21.10
CA GLU A 60 -27.34 -16.57 20.80
C GLU A 60 -26.79 -17.52 19.72
N ASN A 61 -27.03 -18.81 19.94
CA ASN A 61 -26.62 -19.93 19.11
C ASN A 61 -27.44 -20.03 17.81
N THR A 62 -26.80 -20.40 16.70
CA THR A 62 -27.51 -21.08 15.60
C THR A 62 -26.64 -22.17 14.97
N ILE A 63 -27.16 -23.39 14.99
CA ILE A 63 -26.55 -24.64 14.52
C ILE A 63 -26.78 -24.79 13.01
N SER A 64 -25.75 -25.19 12.27
CA SER A 64 -25.81 -25.52 10.83
C SER A 64 -25.56 -27.01 10.61
N SER A 65 -26.45 -27.67 9.85
CA SER A 65 -26.41 -29.09 9.50
C SER A 65 -26.13 -29.30 8.00
N ASN A 66 -25.11 -30.12 7.70
CA ASN A 66 -24.71 -30.54 6.35
C ASN A 66 -25.50 -31.77 5.85
N SER A 67 -25.92 -31.78 4.58
CA SER A 67 -26.45 -32.97 3.88
C SER A 67 -25.61 -33.37 2.67
N LYS A 68 -25.31 -34.68 2.58
CA LYS A 68 -24.41 -35.35 1.63
C LYS A 68 -25.23 -36.04 0.53
N VAL A 69 -25.03 -35.68 -0.74
CA VAL A 69 -25.71 -36.27 -1.91
C VAL A 69 -24.91 -37.48 -2.44
N LYS A 70 -25.61 -38.58 -2.77
CA LYS A 70 -25.08 -39.86 -3.24
C LYS A 70 -25.58 -40.11 -4.67
N VAL A 71 -24.68 -40.41 -5.60
CA VAL A 71 -24.96 -40.63 -7.04
C VAL A 71 -25.20 -42.13 -7.31
N SER A 72 -26.26 -42.46 -8.06
CA SER A 72 -26.60 -43.84 -8.47
C SER A 72 -26.44 -44.05 -9.99
N ASN A 73 -25.80 -45.16 -10.38
CA ASN A 73 -25.61 -45.63 -11.77
C ASN A 73 -26.91 -46.21 -12.36
N GLY A 74 -27.31 -45.73 -13.54
CA GLY A 74 -28.54 -46.12 -14.25
C GLY A 74 -28.31 -47.03 -15.45
N LYS A 75 -29.21 -48.02 -15.59
CA LYS A 75 -29.43 -48.93 -16.73
C LYS A 75 -29.79 -48.15 -18.01
N SER A 76 -29.30 -48.61 -19.17
CA SER A 76 -29.65 -48.10 -20.49
C SER A 76 -31.14 -48.35 -20.81
N SER A 77 -31.97 -47.36 -20.51
CA SER A 77 -33.37 -47.32 -20.96
C SER A 77 -33.44 -47.26 -22.48
N LYS A 78 -34.25 -48.15 -23.06
CA LYS A 78 -34.57 -48.21 -24.49
C LYS A 78 -35.33 -46.91 -24.85
N VAL A 79 -34.62 -45.94 -25.41
CA VAL A 79 -35.17 -44.63 -25.79
C VAL A 79 -36.18 -44.86 -26.93
N SER A 80 -37.46 -44.65 -26.65
CA SER A 80 -38.52 -44.65 -27.67
C SER A 80 -38.40 -43.39 -28.52
N PHE A 81 -38.58 -43.52 -29.84
CA PHE A 81 -38.70 -42.39 -30.75
C PHE A 81 -40.04 -41.71 -30.46
N GLU A 82 -40.00 -40.58 -29.75
CA GLU A 82 -41.18 -39.87 -29.28
C GLU A 82 -41.92 -39.22 -30.46
N MET A 83 -43.24 -39.08 -30.36
CA MET A 83 -44.06 -38.46 -31.41
C MET A 83 -43.57 -37.05 -31.78
N GLU A 84 -42.93 -36.34 -30.85
CA GLU A 84 -42.37 -35.00 -31.06
C GLU A 84 -41.14 -35.01 -32.01
N ASP A 85 -40.39 -36.10 -32.06
CA ASP A 85 -39.23 -36.23 -32.96
C ASP A 85 -39.65 -36.34 -34.43
N THR A 86 -40.85 -36.85 -34.71
CA THR A 86 -41.35 -37.02 -36.08
C THR A 86 -41.54 -35.69 -36.81
N ARG A 87 -41.63 -34.57 -36.08
CA ARG A 87 -41.72 -33.23 -36.67
C ARG A 87 -40.39 -32.74 -37.27
N PHE A 88 -39.27 -33.23 -36.75
CA PHE A 88 -37.93 -32.75 -37.10
C PHE A 88 -37.12 -33.78 -37.89
N TRP A 89 -37.43 -35.07 -37.73
CA TRP A 89 -36.67 -36.17 -38.31
C TRP A 89 -37.58 -37.11 -39.09
N LEU A 90 -37.21 -37.43 -40.32
CA LEU A 90 -37.98 -38.34 -41.17
C LEU A 90 -37.91 -39.80 -40.67
N SER A 91 -36.87 -40.14 -39.92
CA SER A 91 -36.66 -41.48 -39.39
C SER A 91 -35.69 -41.48 -38.19
N LEU A 92 -35.69 -42.56 -37.40
CA LEU A 92 -34.73 -42.74 -36.29
C LEU A 92 -33.25 -42.76 -36.77
N PRO A 93 -32.88 -43.42 -37.89
CA PRO A 93 -31.52 -43.35 -38.43
C PRO A 93 -31.08 -41.94 -38.80
N ASP A 94 -31.99 -41.11 -39.32
CA ASP A 94 -31.71 -39.71 -39.67
C ASP A 94 -31.36 -38.88 -38.43
N LYS A 95 -32.16 -39.02 -37.34
CA LYS A 95 -31.85 -38.42 -36.03
C LYS A 95 -30.49 -38.88 -35.51
N GLN A 96 -30.19 -40.17 -35.57
CA GLN A 96 -28.89 -40.71 -35.11
C GLN A 96 -27.72 -40.17 -35.94
N GLN A 97 -27.89 -40.08 -37.26
CA GLN A 97 -26.86 -39.53 -38.15
C GLN A 97 -26.63 -38.04 -37.87
N TRP A 98 -27.69 -37.27 -37.63
CA TRP A 98 -27.57 -35.87 -37.25
C TRP A 98 -26.88 -35.71 -35.90
N ILE A 99 -27.24 -36.50 -34.89
CA ILE A 99 -26.59 -36.50 -33.56
C ILE A 99 -25.09 -36.79 -33.70
N ALA A 100 -24.72 -37.80 -34.50
CA ALA A 100 -23.32 -38.12 -34.74
C ALA A 100 -22.56 -36.96 -35.42
N ARG A 101 -23.16 -36.32 -36.43
CA ARG A 101 -22.59 -35.15 -37.11
C ARG A 101 -22.47 -33.95 -36.18
N TYR A 102 -23.49 -33.68 -35.38
CA TYR A 102 -23.49 -32.62 -34.38
C TYR A 102 -22.38 -32.86 -33.34
N HIS A 103 -22.23 -34.07 -32.81
CA HIS A 103 -21.14 -34.37 -31.88
C HIS A 103 -19.76 -34.23 -32.51
N ALA A 104 -19.58 -34.67 -33.76
CA ALA A 104 -18.32 -34.50 -34.48
C ALA A 104 -18.01 -33.00 -34.69
N ALA A 105 -19.00 -32.21 -35.11
CA ALA A 105 -18.87 -30.77 -35.26
C ALA A 105 -18.57 -30.08 -33.93
N ASN A 106 -19.29 -30.44 -32.86
CA ASN A 106 -19.08 -29.89 -31.52
C ASN A 106 -17.69 -30.23 -30.97
N GLN A 107 -17.17 -31.44 -31.20
CA GLN A 107 -15.80 -31.79 -30.81
C GLN A 107 -14.74 -30.99 -31.60
N ALA A 108 -14.93 -30.81 -32.91
CA ALA A 108 -14.05 -29.96 -33.71
C ALA A 108 -14.09 -28.50 -33.25
N TRP A 109 -15.29 -28.00 -32.89
CA TRP A 109 -15.49 -26.66 -32.36
C TRP A 109 -14.81 -26.48 -31.00
N ILE A 110 -14.97 -27.42 -30.07
CA ILE A 110 -14.31 -27.40 -28.76
C ILE A 110 -12.78 -27.40 -28.92
N LYS A 111 -12.23 -28.19 -29.85
CA LYS A 111 -10.78 -28.18 -30.12
C LYS A 111 -10.29 -26.82 -30.63
N THR A 112 -11.10 -26.11 -31.40
CA THR A 112 -10.73 -24.84 -32.03
C THR A 112 -10.93 -23.65 -31.09
N TYR A 113 -12.05 -23.63 -30.37
CA TYR A 113 -12.51 -22.46 -29.60
C TYR A 113 -12.56 -22.69 -28.09
N GLY A 114 -12.47 -23.93 -27.61
CA GLY A 114 -12.48 -24.27 -26.19
C GLY A 114 -13.86 -24.26 -25.53
N CYS A 115 -14.95 -24.15 -26.28
CA CYS A 115 -16.32 -24.16 -25.77
C CYS A 115 -17.25 -25.02 -26.65
N CYS A 116 -18.43 -25.40 -26.14
CA CYS A 116 -19.46 -26.11 -26.91
C CYS A 116 -20.20 -25.13 -27.84
N ILE A 117 -20.70 -25.63 -28.98
CA ILE A 117 -21.44 -24.85 -29.99
C ILE A 117 -22.66 -24.14 -29.37
N ASP A 118 -23.39 -24.81 -28.48
CA ASP A 118 -24.61 -24.25 -27.87
C ASP A 118 -24.33 -23.49 -26.56
N SER A 119 -23.06 -23.32 -26.17
CA SER A 119 -22.77 -22.52 -24.99
C SER A 119 -22.97 -21.03 -25.33
N LEU A 120 -23.66 -20.30 -24.46
CA LEU A 120 -23.84 -18.84 -24.55
C LEU A 120 -22.50 -18.06 -24.52
N ALA A 121 -21.36 -18.74 -24.33
CA ALA A 121 -20.04 -18.14 -24.39
C ALA A 121 -19.66 -17.83 -25.84
N HIS A 122 -20.01 -16.63 -26.29
CA HIS A 122 -19.68 -16.09 -27.60
C HIS A 122 -18.16 -16.19 -27.90
N PRO A 123 -17.75 -16.46 -29.16
CA PRO A 123 -16.34 -16.47 -29.59
C PRO A 123 -15.56 -15.16 -29.33
N GLN A 124 -16.25 -14.07 -28.98
CA GLN A 124 -15.60 -12.84 -28.52
C GLN A 124 -15.00 -12.96 -27.11
N ILE A 125 -15.61 -13.79 -26.24
CA ILE A 125 -15.12 -14.03 -24.87
C ILE A 125 -13.84 -14.87 -24.91
N THR A 126 -13.72 -15.81 -25.85
CA THR A 126 -12.52 -16.63 -26.00
C THR A 126 -11.32 -15.84 -26.52
N ARG A 127 -11.52 -14.88 -27.44
CA ARG A 127 -10.45 -13.94 -27.85
C ARG A 127 -9.98 -13.05 -26.70
N LYS A 128 -10.90 -12.56 -25.86
CA LYS A 128 -10.54 -11.81 -24.64
C LYS A 128 -9.75 -12.68 -23.67
N LEU A 129 -10.20 -13.91 -23.40
CA LEU A 129 -9.50 -14.86 -22.54
C LEU A 129 -8.11 -15.23 -23.06
N GLN A 130 -7.92 -15.37 -24.39
CA GLN A 130 -6.60 -15.62 -24.96
C GLN A 130 -5.66 -14.43 -24.77
N LYS A 131 -6.15 -13.19 -24.93
CA LYS A 131 -5.40 -11.97 -24.67
C LYS A 131 -5.05 -11.81 -23.19
N GLU A 132 -5.98 -12.15 -22.29
CA GLU A 132 -5.71 -12.17 -20.85
C GLU A 132 -4.70 -13.25 -20.47
N ARG A 133 -4.74 -14.42 -21.13
CA ARG A 133 -3.80 -15.52 -20.88
C ARG A 133 -2.37 -15.19 -21.32
N SER A 134 -2.18 -14.48 -22.44
CA SER A 134 -0.86 -14.00 -22.83
C SER A 134 -0.33 -12.93 -21.86
N VAL A 135 -1.18 -12.00 -21.44
CA VAL A 135 -0.84 -10.99 -20.43
C VAL A 135 -0.46 -11.64 -19.09
N GLN A 136 -1.21 -12.65 -18.64
CA GLN A 136 -0.88 -13.42 -17.43
C GLN A 136 0.47 -14.14 -17.54
N PHE A 137 0.85 -14.61 -18.74
CA PHE A 137 2.16 -15.21 -18.97
C PHE A 137 3.28 -14.17 -18.77
N TYR A 138 3.14 -12.95 -19.30
CA TYR A 138 4.11 -11.88 -19.07
C TYR A 138 4.21 -11.50 -17.59
N TYR A 139 3.08 -11.35 -16.88
CA TYR A 139 3.12 -11.07 -15.44
C TYR A 139 3.82 -12.18 -14.64
N ARG A 140 3.61 -13.45 -14.98
CA ARG A 140 4.34 -14.57 -14.35
C ARG A 140 5.83 -14.52 -14.64
N LEU A 141 6.23 -14.12 -15.85
CA LEU A 141 7.64 -13.99 -16.23
C LEU A 141 8.31 -12.82 -15.49
N ILE A 142 7.63 -11.67 -15.40
CA ILE A 142 8.10 -10.51 -14.61
C ILE A 142 8.23 -10.89 -13.13
N LEU A 143 7.22 -11.54 -12.55
CA LEU A 143 7.27 -12.02 -11.17
C LEU A 143 8.46 -12.97 -10.95
N LEU A 144 8.72 -13.88 -11.88
CA LEU A 144 9.86 -14.79 -11.81
C LEU A 144 11.20 -14.05 -11.87
N VAL A 145 11.33 -13.02 -12.70
CA VAL A 145 12.52 -12.15 -12.74
C VAL A 145 12.70 -11.43 -11.40
N ILE A 146 11.64 -10.85 -10.83
CA ILE A 146 11.69 -10.20 -9.51
C ILE A 146 12.13 -11.19 -8.44
N ILE A 147 11.58 -12.41 -8.41
CA ILE A 147 11.97 -13.47 -7.48
C ILE A 147 13.46 -13.83 -7.66
N CYS A 148 13.94 -13.96 -8.91
CA CYS A 148 15.35 -14.21 -9.20
C CYS A 148 16.27 -13.07 -8.73
N CYS A 149 15.88 -11.81 -8.96
CA CYS A 149 16.62 -10.65 -8.46
C CYS A 149 16.66 -10.63 -6.92
N HIS A 150 15.53 -10.90 -6.27
CA HIS A 150 15.42 -10.86 -4.82
C HIS A 150 16.21 -12.01 -4.17
N THR A 151 16.16 -13.22 -4.74
CA THR A 151 16.99 -14.36 -4.29
C THR A 151 18.48 -14.10 -4.50
N LEU A 152 18.89 -13.44 -5.60
CA LEU A 152 20.27 -13.00 -5.78
C LEU A 152 20.71 -11.96 -4.74
N GLN A 153 19.85 -10.99 -4.40
CA GLN A 153 20.14 -10.01 -3.35
C GLN A 153 20.26 -10.68 -1.98
N ILE A 154 19.35 -11.61 -1.65
CA ILE A 154 19.43 -12.40 -0.41
C ILE A 154 20.71 -13.22 -0.39
N ASN A 155 21.08 -13.87 -1.50
CA ASN A 155 22.31 -14.66 -1.58
C ASN A 155 23.56 -13.78 -1.42
N LYS A 156 23.58 -12.57 -2.01
CA LYS A 156 24.67 -11.60 -1.77
C LYS A 156 24.76 -11.18 -0.31
N ARG A 157 23.62 -10.91 0.34
CA ARG A 157 23.58 -10.62 1.79
C ARG A 157 24.04 -11.81 2.62
N TYR A 158 23.60 -13.02 2.29
CA TYR A 158 23.96 -14.23 3.01
C TYR A 158 25.45 -14.54 2.84
N HIS A 159 25.98 -14.40 1.62
CA HIS A 159 27.41 -14.53 1.36
C HIS A 159 28.20 -13.48 2.13
N TRP A 160 27.75 -12.22 2.15
CA TRP A 160 28.36 -11.17 2.96
C TRP A 160 28.39 -11.55 4.45
N ILE A 161 27.25 -11.97 5.02
CA ILE A 161 27.13 -12.43 6.42
C ILE A 161 28.03 -13.65 6.71
N SER A 162 28.15 -14.59 5.77
CA SER A 162 29.01 -15.76 5.92
C SER A 162 30.50 -15.46 5.71
N SER A 163 30.83 -14.39 4.99
CA SER A 163 32.21 -13.95 4.72
C SER A 163 32.73 -12.93 5.74
N THR A 164 31.84 -12.21 6.41
CA THR A 164 32.15 -11.60 7.70
C THR A 164 32.36 -12.75 8.67
N SER A 165 33.57 -12.86 9.25
CA SER A 165 33.91 -13.86 10.25
C SER A 165 32.74 -14.09 11.20
N PRO A 166 32.42 -15.35 11.55
CA PRO A 166 31.32 -15.66 12.43
C PRO A 166 31.46 -14.78 13.67
N VAL A 167 30.48 -13.88 13.83
CA VAL A 167 30.27 -13.19 15.10
C VAL A 167 30.11 -14.31 16.10
N GLU A 168 31.11 -14.46 16.96
CA GLU A 168 31.09 -15.35 18.10
C GLU A 168 29.70 -15.25 18.72
N SER A 169 29.02 -16.39 18.76
CA SER A 169 27.77 -16.54 19.47
C SER A 169 27.90 -15.83 20.80
N ILE A 170 26.95 -14.95 21.10
CA ILE A 170 26.80 -14.30 22.40
C ILE A 170 26.63 -15.42 23.43
N HIS A 171 27.75 -15.95 23.90
CA HIS A 171 27.86 -16.55 25.21
C HIS A 171 27.61 -15.40 26.17
N THR A 172 26.57 -15.55 26.99
CA THR A 172 26.49 -14.83 28.25
C THR A 172 27.87 -14.87 28.91
N PRO A 173 28.52 -13.73 29.17
CA PRO A 173 29.91 -13.70 29.55
C PRO A 173 30.05 -14.48 30.86
N ASN A 174 30.69 -15.64 30.75
CA ASN A 174 31.34 -16.23 31.89
C ASN A 174 32.52 -15.31 32.18
N TYR A 175 32.42 -14.56 33.28
CA TYR A 175 33.46 -13.66 33.80
C TYR A 175 34.67 -14.51 34.22
N GLY A 176 35.45 -14.94 33.24
CA GLY A 176 36.62 -15.77 33.41
C GLY A 176 37.58 -15.51 32.27
N GLU A 177 38.53 -14.61 32.54
CA GLU A 177 39.82 -14.49 31.86
C GLU A 177 39.86 -13.82 30.48
N SER A 178 40.08 -12.49 30.56
CA SER A 178 41.17 -11.78 29.86
C SER A 178 41.24 -11.86 28.34
N ASN A 179 40.89 -10.75 27.67
CA ASN A 179 41.86 -9.94 26.89
C ASN A 179 41.21 -8.60 26.46
N ASN A 180 41.58 -7.52 27.15
CA ASN A 180 41.44 -6.10 26.77
C ASN A 180 40.23 -5.72 25.86
N ILE A 181 39.01 -5.96 26.33
CA ILE A 181 37.83 -5.29 25.76
C ILE A 181 37.91 -3.84 26.21
N VAL A 182 38.35 -2.95 25.33
CA VAL A 182 38.23 -1.51 25.56
C VAL A 182 36.74 -1.23 25.80
N PRO A 183 36.36 -0.68 26.96
CA PRO A 183 34.96 -0.38 27.22
C PRO A 183 34.45 0.56 26.12
N PRO A 184 33.23 0.33 25.60
CA PRO A 184 32.68 1.18 24.54
C PRO A 184 32.69 2.63 25.00
N SER A 185 32.99 3.54 24.06
CA SER A 185 32.96 4.96 24.37
C SER A 185 31.55 5.37 24.80
N ILE A 186 31.45 6.47 25.56
CA ILE A 186 30.15 7.00 26.01
C ILE A 186 29.24 7.29 24.80
N ASP A 187 29.81 7.82 23.72
CA ASP A 187 29.10 8.11 22.47
C ASP A 187 28.64 6.85 21.75
N GLU A 188 29.44 5.79 21.76
CA GLU A 188 29.05 4.50 21.18
C GLU A 188 27.89 3.88 21.96
N LEU A 189 27.94 3.95 23.29
CA LEU A 189 26.85 3.46 24.14
C LEU A 189 25.58 4.30 23.95
N ALA A 190 25.70 5.62 23.87
CA ALA A 190 24.60 6.52 23.53
C ALA A 190 23.96 6.15 22.19
N HIS A 191 24.76 5.98 21.15
CA HIS A 191 24.25 5.61 19.83
C HIS A 191 23.55 4.24 19.84
N ARG A 192 24.12 3.25 20.54
CA ARG A 192 23.47 1.93 20.73
C ARG A 192 22.11 2.04 21.41
N MET A 193 21.95 2.92 22.40
CA MET A 193 20.66 3.13 23.07
C MET A 193 19.60 3.71 22.11
N ALA A 194 19.98 4.64 21.23
CA ALA A 194 19.08 5.16 20.20
C ALA A 194 18.64 4.04 19.23
N ILE A 195 19.57 3.20 18.77
CA ILE A 195 19.28 2.03 17.93
C ILE A 195 18.29 1.09 18.62
N ILE A 196 18.52 0.76 19.89
CA ILE A 196 17.64 -0.13 20.66
C ILE A 196 16.22 0.45 20.76
N CYS A 197 16.07 1.75 21.02
CA CYS A 197 14.76 2.40 21.04
C CYS A 197 14.06 2.29 19.67
N ARG A 198 14.78 2.58 18.58
CA ARG A 198 14.28 2.44 17.21
C ARG A 198 13.81 1.01 16.91
N GLU A 199 14.65 0.02 17.17
CA GLU A 199 14.34 -1.38 16.91
C GLU A 199 13.12 -1.84 17.71
N SER A 200 13.02 -1.44 18.99
CA SER A 200 11.88 -1.79 19.83
C SER A 200 10.57 -1.19 19.31
N THR A 201 10.62 0.03 18.77
CA THR A 201 9.46 0.70 18.15
C THR A 201 9.02 -0.03 16.88
N LEU A 202 9.97 -0.44 16.03
CA LEU A 202 9.68 -1.22 14.83
C LEU A 202 9.15 -2.62 15.15
N GLN A 203 9.69 -3.28 16.18
CA GLN A 203 9.21 -4.57 16.66
C GLN A 203 7.77 -4.46 17.17
N LEU A 204 7.46 -3.42 17.95
CA LEU A 204 6.11 -3.17 18.43
C LEU A 204 5.11 -2.93 17.30
N ALA A 205 5.51 -2.14 16.28
CA ALA A 205 4.67 -1.90 15.11
C ALA A 205 4.37 -3.18 14.32
N LYS A 206 5.30 -4.15 14.31
CA LYS A 206 5.11 -5.46 13.69
C LYS A 206 4.27 -6.43 14.55
N ALA A 207 4.42 -6.36 15.88
CA ALA A 207 3.76 -7.26 16.82
C ALA A 207 2.29 -6.92 17.12
N GLU A 208 1.62 -6.13 16.26
CA GLU A 208 0.22 -5.69 16.42
C GLU A 208 -0.14 -5.18 17.84
N ASN A 209 0.79 -4.48 18.51
CA ASN A 209 0.56 -3.89 19.84
C ASN A 209 0.37 -4.92 20.99
N GLU A 210 1.06 -6.06 20.96
CA GLU A 210 1.13 -6.98 22.09
C GLU A 210 1.57 -6.26 23.38
N ALA A 211 0.87 -6.51 24.50
CA ALA A 211 1.11 -5.79 25.76
C ALA A 211 2.54 -5.94 26.30
N SER A 212 3.14 -7.12 26.15
CA SER A 212 4.52 -7.41 26.56
C SER A 212 5.53 -6.58 25.75
N SER A 213 5.37 -6.58 24.43
CA SER A 213 6.15 -5.80 23.48
C SER A 213 5.99 -4.29 23.71
N ARG A 214 4.77 -3.83 24.02
CA ARG A 214 4.48 -2.43 24.37
C ARG A 214 5.26 -1.98 25.60
N GLN A 215 5.20 -2.75 26.70
CA GLN A 215 5.89 -2.41 27.94
C GLN A 215 7.41 -2.41 27.76
N LYS A 216 7.94 -3.38 27.00
CA LYS A 216 9.36 -3.46 26.66
C LYS A 216 9.83 -2.24 25.86
N ALA A 217 9.10 -1.85 24.81
CA ALA A 217 9.46 -0.69 23.98
C ALA A 217 9.44 0.63 24.77
N ILE A 218 8.40 0.83 25.60
CA ILE A 218 8.31 2.01 26.49
C ILE A 218 9.53 2.08 27.42
N ARG A 219 9.88 0.97 28.06
CA ARG A 219 11.03 0.94 28.98
C ARG A 219 12.33 1.29 28.25
N LEU A 220 12.61 0.62 27.13
CA LEU A 220 13.86 0.81 26.37
C LEU A 220 14.00 2.24 25.83
N CYS A 221 12.94 2.83 25.30
CA CYS A 221 12.99 4.21 24.82
C CYS A 221 13.11 5.23 25.96
N ASN A 222 12.50 4.99 27.12
CA ASN A 222 12.69 5.85 28.29
C ASN A 222 14.12 5.79 28.82
N GLU A 223 14.70 4.59 28.95
CA GLU A 223 16.11 4.40 29.33
C GLU A 223 17.05 5.07 28.33
N ALA A 224 16.76 4.99 27.04
CA ALA A 224 17.54 5.65 26.01
C ALA A 224 17.51 7.18 26.16
N VAL A 225 16.33 7.80 26.31
CA VAL A 225 16.22 9.26 26.52
C VAL A 225 16.94 9.70 27.78
N GLU A 226 16.77 8.97 28.90
CA GLU A 226 17.45 9.29 30.15
C GLU A 226 18.97 9.20 30.02
N TYR A 227 19.46 8.18 29.32
CA TYR A 227 20.89 8.04 29.03
C TYR A 227 21.41 9.21 28.19
N GLN A 228 20.71 9.58 27.12
CA GLN A 228 21.11 10.71 26.28
C GLN A 228 21.10 12.04 27.03
N LEU A 229 20.14 12.25 27.92
CA LEU A 229 20.08 13.47 28.73
C LEU A 229 21.31 13.63 29.62
N ARG A 230 21.88 12.52 30.11
CA ARG A 230 23.03 12.52 31.02
C ARG A 230 24.37 12.52 30.29
N TYR A 231 24.47 11.79 29.20
CA TYR A 231 25.75 11.42 28.59
C TYR A 231 25.81 11.65 27.09
N GLY A 232 24.67 11.88 26.44
CA GLY A 232 24.56 11.99 25.00
C GLY A 232 24.97 13.35 24.46
N SER A 233 25.33 13.37 23.18
CA SER A 233 25.37 14.62 22.43
C SER A 233 23.94 15.17 22.23
N ARG A 234 23.80 16.49 22.09
CA ARG A 234 22.50 17.11 21.78
C ARG A 234 21.85 16.56 20.52
N MET A 235 22.67 16.19 19.53
CA MET A 235 22.23 15.52 18.31
C MET A 235 21.54 14.19 18.62
N LEU A 236 22.21 13.32 19.39
CA LEU A 236 21.67 12.02 19.79
C LEU A 236 20.48 12.14 20.74
N GLN A 237 20.47 13.17 21.60
CA GLN A 237 19.32 13.50 22.45
C GLN A 237 18.09 13.85 21.61
N SER A 238 18.23 14.76 20.64
CA SER A 238 17.16 15.12 19.71
C SER A 238 16.67 13.90 18.92
N GLU A 239 17.59 13.09 18.38
CA GLU A 239 17.24 11.86 17.65
C GLU A 239 16.44 10.89 18.54
N THR A 240 16.89 10.66 19.78
CA THR A 240 16.24 9.73 20.70
C THR A 240 14.87 10.24 21.16
N LEU A 241 14.69 11.56 21.31
CA LEU A 241 13.39 12.18 21.55
C LEU A 241 12.45 11.95 20.37
N VAL A 242 12.92 12.09 19.12
CA VAL A 242 12.11 11.79 17.92
C VAL A 242 11.70 10.32 17.92
N LEU A 243 12.61 9.39 18.23
CA LEU A 243 12.31 7.96 18.27
C LEU A 243 11.28 7.62 19.35
N ARG A 244 11.35 8.22 20.54
CA ARG A 244 10.34 8.05 21.58
C ARG A 244 9.01 8.69 21.19
N GLY A 245 9.04 9.84 20.49
CA GLY A 245 7.86 10.44 19.88
C GLY A 245 7.19 9.51 18.85
N ASP A 246 7.97 8.84 18.00
CA ASP A 246 7.47 7.86 17.03
C ASP A 246 6.81 6.67 17.75
N LEU A 247 7.41 6.18 18.84
CA LEU A 247 6.81 5.16 19.71
C LEU A 247 5.44 5.61 20.24
N TRP A 248 5.33 6.81 20.79
CA TRP A 248 4.06 7.34 21.29
C TRP A 248 3.01 7.47 20.17
N SER A 249 3.42 7.85 18.96
CA SER A 249 2.52 7.90 17.79
C SER A 249 2.01 6.51 17.38
N VAL A 250 2.85 5.47 17.46
CA VAL A 250 2.45 4.06 17.25
C VAL A 250 1.42 3.63 18.30
N LEU A 251 1.62 4.05 19.54
CA LEU A 251 0.73 3.76 20.66
C LEU A 251 -0.55 4.61 20.70
N ALA A 252 -0.73 5.52 19.74
CA ALA A 252 -1.80 6.52 19.70
C ALA A 252 -1.84 7.48 20.92
N GLU A 253 -0.69 7.65 21.59
CA GLU A 253 -0.48 8.61 22.68
C GLU A 253 0.02 9.96 22.09
N PHE A 254 -0.82 10.59 21.26
CA PHE A 254 -0.40 11.71 20.41
C PHE A 254 0.10 12.95 21.19
N ASP A 255 -0.43 13.22 22.37
CA ASP A 255 -0.02 14.37 23.18
C ASP A 255 1.41 14.17 23.73
N SER A 256 1.76 12.94 24.12
CA SER A 256 3.12 12.57 24.53
C SER A 256 4.08 12.61 23.34
N SER A 257 3.64 12.15 22.18
CA SER A 257 4.40 12.20 20.93
C SER A 257 4.72 13.64 20.52
N GLU A 258 3.71 14.54 20.56
CA GLU A 258 3.90 15.96 20.25
C GLU A 258 4.86 16.65 21.22
N ARG A 259 4.78 16.32 22.52
CA ARG A 259 5.73 16.84 23.52
C ARG A 259 7.17 16.49 23.17
N ASP A 260 7.43 15.22 22.88
CA ASP A 260 8.77 14.73 22.53
C ASP A 260 9.28 15.38 21.23
N TYR A 261 8.43 15.52 20.20
CA TYR A 261 8.83 16.21 18.98
C TYR A 261 9.14 17.70 19.20
N ARG A 262 8.34 18.40 20.01
CA ARG A 262 8.62 19.81 20.35
C ARG A 262 9.90 19.96 21.14
N GLU A 263 10.16 19.05 22.08
CA GLU A 263 11.42 19.04 22.83
C GLU A 263 12.61 18.77 21.90
N ALA A 264 12.49 17.83 20.96
CA ALA A 264 13.50 17.59 19.94
C ALA A 264 13.76 18.82 19.07
N ILE A 265 12.72 19.57 18.66
CA ILE A 265 12.88 20.85 17.95
C ILE A 265 13.69 21.85 18.78
N MET A 266 13.42 21.95 20.08
CA MET A 266 14.14 22.87 20.97
C MET A 266 15.62 22.48 21.11
N VAL A 267 15.91 21.22 21.36
CA VAL A 267 17.29 20.70 21.46
C VAL A 267 18.04 20.89 20.13
N ALA A 268 17.36 20.65 18.99
CA ALA A 268 17.93 20.79 17.67
C ALA A 268 18.21 22.25 17.28
N LYS A 269 17.35 23.20 17.65
CA LYS A 269 17.55 24.65 17.36
C LYS A 269 18.84 25.20 17.95
N GLU A 270 19.26 24.65 19.08
CA GLU A 270 20.51 25.04 19.72
C GLU A 270 21.75 24.40 19.06
N SER A 271 21.57 23.56 18.04
CA SER A 271 22.63 22.91 17.25
C SER A 271 22.57 23.39 15.80
N ILE A 272 23.60 24.11 15.34
CA ILE A 272 23.65 24.92 14.10
C ILE A 272 23.41 24.11 12.79
N GLN A 273 23.35 22.78 12.82
CA GLN A 273 23.41 21.90 11.63
C GLN A 273 22.09 21.23 11.21
N TRP A 274 20.93 21.56 11.78
CA TRP A 274 19.72 20.75 11.58
C TRP A 274 18.70 21.33 10.57
N SER A 275 18.55 20.69 9.41
CA SER A 275 17.48 20.92 8.42
C SER A 275 16.16 20.21 8.75
N VAL A 276 15.96 19.87 10.02
CA VAL A 276 14.93 18.94 10.53
C VAL A 276 13.64 19.59 11.06
N PRO A 277 13.56 20.91 11.41
CA PRO A 277 12.34 21.48 12.02
C PRO A 277 11.04 21.20 11.23
N HIS A 278 11.07 21.36 9.91
CA HIS A 278 9.89 21.14 9.07
C HIS A 278 9.41 19.69 9.06
N VAL A 279 10.31 18.71 9.21
CA VAL A 279 9.94 17.30 9.27
C VAL A 279 9.23 16.99 10.60
N LEU A 280 9.66 17.61 11.69
CA LEU A 280 9.01 17.44 12.99
C LEU A 280 7.65 18.15 13.04
N ASP A 281 7.53 19.34 12.43
CA ASP A 281 6.24 20.00 12.25
C ASP A 281 5.25 19.14 11.46
N LEU A 282 5.73 18.45 10.41
CA LEU A 282 4.93 17.51 9.64
C LEU A 282 4.49 16.29 10.46
N LYS A 283 5.36 15.72 11.29
CA LYS A 283 5.01 14.63 12.22
C LYS A 283 3.95 15.07 13.24
N ILE A 284 4.10 16.27 13.81
CA ILE A 284 3.12 16.86 14.72
C ILE A 284 1.77 17.03 14.02
N PHE A 285 1.76 17.62 12.82
CA PHE A 285 0.53 17.79 12.04
C PHE A 285 -0.14 16.45 11.71
N ALA A 286 0.62 15.44 11.31
CA ALA A 286 0.12 14.11 11.04
C ALA A 286 -0.53 13.47 12.28
N ASN A 287 0.10 13.57 13.45
CA ASN A 287 -0.46 13.10 14.72
C ASN A 287 -1.78 13.81 15.07
N GLN A 288 -1.83 15.12 14.88
CA GLN A 288 -3.03 15.91 15.16
C GLN A 288 -4.19 15.49 14.23
N ILE A 289 -3.92 15.23 12.96
CA ILE A 289 -4.94 14.69 12.04
C ILE A 289 -5.42 13.31 12.51
N LEU A 290 -4.50 12.41 12.87
CA LEU A 290 -4.86 11.07 13.37
C LEU A 290 -5.70 11.13 14.66
N GLN A 291 -5.37 12.05 15.58
CA GLN A 291 -6.12 12.27 16.80
C GLN A 291 -7.55 12.74 16.51
N LEU A 292 -7.72 13.75 15.63
CA LEU A 292 -9.04 14.24 15.22
C LEU A 292 -9.86 13.16 14.51
N MET A 293 -9.21 12.34 13.67
CA MET A 293 -9.85 11.18 13.02
C MET A 293 -10.36 10.15 14.02
N LEU A 294 -9.55 9.79 15.01
CA LEU A 294 -9.93 8.81 16.04
C LEU A 294 -11.07 9.33 16.92
N ARG A 295 -11.11 10.64 17.17
CA ARG A 295 -12.21 11.32 17.88
C ARG A 295 -13.46 11.56 17.01
N LYS A 296 -13.37 11.30 15.69
CA LYS A 296 -14.43 11.57 14.70
C LYS A 296 -14.79 13.06 14.60
N GLU A 297 -13.85 13.95 14.89
CA GLU A 297 -14.00 15.40 14.82
C GLU A 297 -13.70 15.92 13.40
N TYR A 298 -14.48 15.46 12.41
CA TYR A 298 -14.17 15.69 10.98
C TYR A 298 -14.23 17.17 10.56
N ALA A 299 -15.08 17.98 11.19
CA ALA A 299 -15.16 19.42 10.91
C ALA A 299 -13.86 20.12 11.30
N LEU A 300 -13.37 19.88 12.52
CA LEU A 300 -12.09 20.43 13.00
C LEU A 300 -10.91 19.92 12.16
N LEU A 301 -10.96 18.67 11.70
CA LEU A 301 -9.95 18.13 10.79
C LEU A 301 -9.93 18.89 9.46
N GLN A 302 -11.11 19.15 8.89
CA GLN A 302 -11.24 19.90 7.65
C GLN A 302 -10.70 21.32 7.82
N ASP A 303 -11.15 22.05 8.85
CA ASP A 303 -10.71 23.42 9.15
C ASP A 303 -9.19 23.49 9.31
N LYS A 304 -8.61 22.48 9.97
CA LYS A 304 -7.16 22.40 10.17
C LYS A 304 -6.39 22.13 8.88
N CYS A 305 -6.93 21.32 7.97
CA CYS A 305 -6.34 21.10 6.66
C CYS A 305 -6.44 22.36 5.79
N ASP A 306 -7.59 23.04 5.78
CA ASP A 306 -7.80 24.28 5.04
C ASP A 306 -6.84 25.38 5.55
N TYR A 307 -6.69 25.53 6.87
CA TYR A 307 -5.70 26.43 7.47
C TYR A 307 -4.27 26.14 6.98
N VAL A 308 -3.83 24.87 6.98
CA VAL A 308 -2.48 24.50 6.50
C VAL A 308 -2.30 24.77 5.01
N LEU A 309 -3.35 24.63 4.19
CA LEU A 309 -3.27 24.94 2.76
C LEU A 309 -3.04 26.42 2.48
N GLU A 310 -3.58 27.30 3.35
CA GLU A 310 -3.50 28.74 3.26
C GLU A 310 -2.22 29.30 3.91
N SER A 311 -1.82 28.75 5.07
CA SER A 311 -0.79 29.35 5.92
C SER A 311 0.60 28.72 5.79
N SER A 312 0.70 27.46 5.38
CA SER A 312 1.98 26.73 5.39
C SER A 312 2.72 26.87 4.06
N ASN A 313 4.02 27.15 4.13
CA ASN A 313 4.92 27.13 2.98
C ASN A 313 5.57 25.75 2.75
N VAL A 314 5.36 24.78 3.66
CA VAL A 314 5.93 23.43 3.57
C VAL A 314 5.07 22.58 2.64
N GLN A 315 5.62 22.24 1.46
CA GLN A 315 4.88 21.57 0.40
C GLN A 315 4.33 20.20 0.83
N GLU A 316 5.06 19.46 1.65
CA GLU A 316 4.69 18.15 2.19
C GLU A 316 3.48 18.25 3.13
N MET A 317 3.44 19.29 3.97
CA MET A 317 2.27 19.55 4.83
C MET A 317 1.04 19.88 4.00
N ARG A 318 1.20 20.73 2.97
CA ARG A 318 0.11 21.06 2.05
C ARG A 318 -0.38 19.83 1.29
N GLU A 319 0.51 18.98 0.80
CA GLU A 319 0.13 17.74 0.12
C GLU A 319 -0.67 16.82 1.04
N MET A 320 -0.20 16.63 2.28
CA MET A 320 -0.93 15.84 3.28
C MET A 320 -2.33 16.41 3.53
N ALA A 321 -2.45 17.74 3.71
CA ALA A 321 -3.74 18.41 3.87
C ALA A 321 -4.67 18.19 2.67
N ARG A 322 -4.16 18.30 1.42
CA ARG A 322 -4.95 18.03 0.20
C ARG A 322 -5.49 16.60 0.17
N VAL A 323 -4.64 15.62 0.48
CA VAL A 323 -5.02 14.19 0.48
C VAL A 323 -6.13 13.94 1.50
N TRP A 324 -6.03 14.53 2.70
CA TRP A 324 -7.05 14.42 3.72
C TRP A 324 -8.38 15.08 3.33
N ILE A 325 -8.35 16.28 2.74
CA ILE A 325 -9.55 16.93 2.22
C ILE A 325 -10.22 16.09 1.12
N GLN A 326 -9.44 15.51 0.21
CA GLN A 326 -9.97 14.62 -0.83
C GLN A 326 -10.62 13.36 -0.22
N ALA A 327 -9.99 12.78 0.82
CA ALA A 327 -10.55 11.63 1.52
C ALA A 327 -11.85 11.97 2.26
N LEU A 328 -11.90 13.11 2.97
CA LEU A 328 -13.11 13.60 3.65
C LEU A 328 -14.26 13.86 2.67
N ARG A 329 -13.95 14.40 1.49
CA ARG A 329 -14.91 14.62 0.40
C ARG A 329 -15.27 13.36 -0.38
N LYS A 330 -14.81 12.17 0.06
CA LYS A 330 -15.01 10.87 -0.61
C LYS A 330 -14.50 10.83 -2.06
N LYS A 331 -13.57 11.72 -2.42
CA LYS A 331 -12.90 11.74 -3.74
C LYS A 331 -11.70 10.80 -3.79
N ALA A 332 -11.16 10.42 -2.63
CA ALA A 332 -10.08 9.46 -2.49
C ALA A 332 -10.41 8.44 -1.39
N PRO A 333 -9.88 7.20 -1.47
CA PRO A 333 -10.04 6.21 -0.40
C PRO A 333 -9.39 6.68 0.91
N LEU A 334 -10.11 6.56 2.03
CA LEU A 334 -9.60 6.92 3.36
C LEU A 334 -8.32 6.13 3.72
N LYS A 335 -8.22 4.87 3.28
CA LYS A 335 -7.04 4.03 3.46
C LYS A 335 -5.77 4.68 2.88
N THR A 336 -5.88 5.37 1.75
CA THR A 336 -4.76 6.07 1.12
C THR A 336 -4.28 7.25 1.95
N ALA A 337 -5.22 8.04 2.50
CA ALA A 337 -4.91 9.16 3.39
C ALA A 337 -4.20 8.67 4.67
N LEU A 338 -4.73 7.60 5.28
CA LEU A 338 -4.13 6.98 6.46
C LEU A 338 -2.73 6.41 6.17
N LYS A 339 -2.55 5.71 5.05
CA LYS A 339 -1.25 5.17 4.63
C LYS A 339 -0.22 6.28 4.49
N LYS A 340 -0.55 7.35 3.74
CA LYS A 340 0.34 8.52 3.59
C LYS A 340 0.64 9.15 4.95
N CYS A 341 -0.37 9.43 5.76
CA CYS A 341 -0.21 10.02 7.09
C CYS A 341 0.74 9.19 7.97
N ARG A 342 0.62 7.85 7.92
CA ARG A 342 1.48 6.95 8.69
C ARG A 342 2.91 6.88 8.18
N VAL A 343 3.09 6.89 6.85
CA VAL A 343 4.43 7.01 6.25
C VAL A 343 5.10 8.26 6.81
N TRP A 344 4.44 9.41 6.84
CA TRP A 344 5.03 10.64 7.39
C TRP A 344 5.31 10.59 8.89
N THR A 345 4.45 9.96 9.70
CA THR A 345 4.73 9.79 11.14
C THR A 345 5.89 8.85 11.42
N LEU A 346 6.11 7.82 10.59
CA LEU A 346 7.08 6.74 10.87
C LEU A 346 8.37 6.85 10.05
N PHE A 347 8.36 7.57 8.91
CA PHE A 347 9.60 7.85 8.19
C PHE A 347 10.46 8.78 9.04
N HIS A 348 11.74 8.43 9.12
CA HIS A 348 12.71 9.21 9.85
C HIS A 348 12.87 10.58 9.20
N ALA A 349 12.95 11.62 10.03
CA ALA A 349 13.78 12.73 9.67
C ALA A 349 15.18 12.16 9.47
N LYS A 350 15.62 11.96 8.22
CA LYS A 350 17.04 11.72 7.95
C LYS A 350 17.77 12.98 8.42
N ILE A 351 18.31 12.93 9.63
CA ILE A 351 19.27 13.92 10.09
C ILE A 351 20.48 13.70 9.17
N LYS A 352 20.68 14.60 8.21
CA LYS A 352 21.90 14.60 7.39
C LYS A 352 23.06 14.95 8.31
N GLY A 353 23.66 13.93 8.90
CA GLY A 353 24.80 14.03 9.78
C GLY A 353 25.45 12.66 9.87
N HIS A 354 26.48 12.45 9.06
CA HIS A 354 27.40 11.33 9.04
C HIS A 354 26.95 9.99 8.44
N GLU A 355 27.32 9.80 7.17
CA GLU A 355 28.14 8.63 6.83
C GLU A 355 29.44 8.75 7.65
N LEU A 356 29.60 7.95 8.69
CA LEU A 356 30.90 7.72 9.33
C LEU A 356 31.61 6.67 8.47
N THR A 357 32.50 7.14 7.60
CA THR A 357 33.62 6.35 7.05
C THR A 357 34.64 6.04 8.12
#